data_AF-X1M304-F1
#
_entry.id   AF-X1M304-F1
#
_cell.length_a   1.000
_cell.length_b   1.000
_cell.length_c   1.000
_cell.angle_alpha   90.00
_cell.angle_beta   90.00
_cell.angle_gamma   90.00
#
_symmetry.space_group_name_H-M   'P 1'
#
loop_
_entity.id
_entity.type
_entity.pdbx_description
1 polymer ?
#
loop_
_entity_poly.entity_id
_entity_poly.type
_entity_poly.pdbx_seq_one_letter_code
_entity_poly.pdbx_strand_id
1 'polypeptide(L)'
;IARSVHENARDVARKLSATPEFKRSRRERKKVEMLFAHLKRILKLDRLRLRGLTGAQDEFLLAATAQNLRRMAKRLMPFGEDMNAIAA
;
A
#
# COMPACT_ATOMS: atom_id res chain seq x y z
N ILE A 1 23.28 -6.75 32.53
CA ILE A 1 23.26 -6.07 31.22
C ILE A 1 22.55 -4.72 31.39
N ALA A 2 23.20 -3.60 31.05
CA ALA A 2 22.59 -2.28 31.16
C ALA A 2 21.48 -2.08 30.11
N ARG A 3 20.36 -1.46 30.50
CA ARG A 3 19.25 -1.17 29.56
C ARG A 3 19.65 -0.04 28.60
N SER A 4 18.99 0.01 27.44
CA SER A 4 19.23 1.05 26.43
C SER A 4 18.85 2.44 26.96
N VAL A 5 19.57 3.48 26.53
CA VAL A 5 19.20 4.88 26.80
C VAL A 5 17.79 5.26 26.29
N HIS A 6 17.26 4.50 25.32
CA HIS A 6 15.92 4.71 24.76
C HIS A 6 14.85 3.80 25.38
N GLU A 7 15.14 3.13 26.49
CA GLU A 7 14.23 2.13 27.06
C GLU A 7 12.87 2.73 27.43
N ASN A 8 12.84 3.96 27.94
CA ASN A 8 11.60 4.66 28.26
C ASN A 8 10.68 4.80 27.03
N ALA A 9 11.23 5.13 25.86
CA ALA A 9 10.46 5.23 24.63
C ALA A 9 9.96 3.85 24.15
N ARG A 10 10.77 2.81 24.31
CA ARG A 10 10.38 1.42 23.98
C ARG A 10 9.29 0.90 24.91
N ASP A 11 9.33 1.24 26.19
CA ASP A 11 8.28 0.90 27.15
C ASP A 11 6.93 1.50 26.73
N VAL A 12 6.92 2.77 26.29
CA VAL A 12 5.72 3.42 25.73
C VAL A 12 5.23 2.69 24.48
N ALA A 13 6.12 2.40 23.53
CA ALA A 13 5.76 1.68 22.31
C ALA A 13 5.19 0.27 22.61
N ARG A 14 5.78 -0.46 23.57
CA ARG A 14 5.30 -1.78 24.00
C ARG A 14 3.90 -1.68 24.62
N LYS A 15 3.67 -0.71 25.51
CA LYS A 15 2.33 -0.46 26.09
C LYS A 15 1.29 -0.18 25.01
N LEU A 16 1.60 0.67 24.04
CA LEU A 16 0.71 1.00 22.92
C LEU A 16 0.47 -0.22 22.01
N SER A 17 1.47 -1.07 21.81
CA SER A 17 1.36 -2.20 20.87
C SER A 17 0.28 -3.23 21.22
N ALA A 18 -0.09 -3.33 22.50
CA ALA A 18 -1.12 -4.26 22.99
C ALA A 18 -2.54 -3.73 22.75
N THR A 19 -2.70 -2.43 22.50
CA THR A 19 -4.01 -1.77 22.42
C THR A 19 -4.80 -2.20 21.18
N PRO A 20 -6.15 -2.31 21.26
CA PRO A 20 -6.99 -2.54 20.09
C PRO A 20 -6.82 -1.47 18.99
N GLU A 21 -6.62 -0.21 19.36
CA GLU A 21 -6.45 0.93 18.47
C GLU A 21 -5.17 0.78 17.65
N PHE A 22 -4.08 0.36 18.29
CA PHE A 22 -2.83 0.08 17.59
C PHE A 22 -2.98 -1.09 16.62
N LYS A 23 -3.70 -2.16 17.00
CA LYS A 23 -3.98 -3.28 16.10
C LYS A 23 -4.76 -2.83 14.86
N ARG A 24 -5.77 -1.96 15.03
CA ARG A 24 -6.52 -1.36 13.91
C ARG A 24 -5.61 -0.51 13.03
N SER A 25 -4.88 0.43 13.62
CA SER A 25 -3.94 1.31 12.90
C SER A 25 -2.89 0.51 12.12
N ARG A 26 -2.32 -0.55 12.71
CA ARG A 26 -1.39 -1.49 12.05
C ARG A 26 -2.00 -2.12 10.80
N ARG A 27 -3.24 -2.60 10.88
CA ARG A 27 -3.95 -3.22 9.75
C ARG A 27 -4.18 -2.20 8.64
N GLU A 28 -4.62 -0.99 8.98
CA GLU A 28 -4.84 0.08 7.98
C GLU A 28 -3.52 0.51 7.32
N ARG A 29 -2.45 0.73 8.09
CA ARG A 29 -1.12 1.03 7.52
C ARG A 29 -0.65 -0.05 6.56
N LYS A 30 -0.88 -1.33 6.88
CA LYS A 30 -0.48 -2.43 6.00
C LYS A 30 -1.18 -2.38 4.64
N LYS A 31 -2.44 -1.93 4.58
CA LYS A 31 -3.16 -1.75 3.30
C LYS A 31 -2.48 -0.70 2.41
N VAL A 32 -2.05 0.41 3.02
CA VAL A 32 -1.30 1.47 2.33
C VAL A 32 0.08 0.98 1.89
N GLU A 33 0.82 0.29 2.75
CA GLU A 33 2.12 -0.27 2.39
C GLU A 33 2.05 -1.25 1.22
N MET A 34 1.01 -2.09 1.18
CA MET A 34 0.80 -3.02 0.08
C MET A 34 0.46 -2.31 -1.23
N LEU A 35 -0.24 -1.17 -1.18
CA LEU A 35 -0.45 -0.32 -2.36
C LEU A 35 0.89 0.15 -2.94
N PHE A 36 1.76 0.72 -2.11
CA PHE A 36 3.10 1.16 -2.55
C PHE A 36 3.98 0.01 -3.02
N ALA A 37 3.95 -1.14 -2.36
CA ALA A 37 4.68 -2.33 -2.81
C ALA A 37 4.21 -2.80 -4.20
N HIS A 38 2.90 -2.75 -4.46
CA HIS A 38 2.35 -3.07 -5.77
C HIS A 38 2.72 -2.03 -6.83
N LEU A 39 2.72 -0.73 -6.50
CA LEU A 39 3.17 0.32 -7.42
C LEU A 39 4.60 0.03 -7.91
N LYS A 40 5.53 -0.21 -6.97
CA LYS A 40 6.91 -0.54 -7.29
C LYS A 40 7.03 -1.83 -8.11
N ARG A 41 6.41 -2.92 -7.64
CA ARG A 41 6.60 -4.24 -8.28
C ARG A 41 5.96 -4.34 -9.67
N ILE A 42 4.74 -3.79 -9.84
CA ILE A 42 3.91 -3.96 -11.03
C ILE A 42 4.11 -2.80 -12.01
N LEU A 43 4.06 -1.55 -11.53
CA LEU A 43 4.20 -0.37 -12.38
C LEU A 43 5.64 0.12 -12.51
N LYS A 44 6.61 -0.53 -11.82
CA LYS A 44 8.03 -0.17 -11.85
C LYS A 44 8.29 1.29 -11.47
N LEU A 45 7.48 1.81 -10.55
CA LEU A 45 7.61 3.16 -10.01
C LEU A 45 8.73 3.21 -8.96
N ASP A 46 9.97 2.99 -9.41
CA ASP A 46 11.16 2.93 -8.55
C ASP A 46 11.81 4.30 -8.36
N ARG A 47 11.54 5.25 -9.26
CA ARG A 47 11.99 6.64 -9.17
C ARG A 47 10.95 7.59 -9.75
N LEU A 48 10.91 8.79 -9.19
CA LEU A 48 10.19 9.92 -9.78
C LEU A 48 11.01 10.50 -10.93
N ARG A 49 10.34 10.86 -12.02
CA ARG A 49 10.93 11.38 -13.25
C ARG A 49 10.71 12.89 -13.42
N LEU A 50 9.59 13.39 -12.93
CA LEU A 50 9.24 14.80 -12.91
C LEU A 50 9.92 15.50 -11.74
N ARG A 51 10.31 16.76 -11.95
CA ARG A 51 11.03 17.56 -10.95
C ARG A 51 10.04 18.28 -10.03
N GLY A 52 10.47 18.49 -8.78
CA GLY A 52 9.73 19.26 -7.78
C GLY A 52 8.56 18.49 -7.16
N LEU A 53 7.95 19.11 -6.14
CA LEU A 53 6.82 18.52 -5.40
C LEU A 53 5.58 18.34 -6.28
N THR A 54 5.31 19.28 -7.18
CA THR A 54 4.21 19.19 -8.15
C THR A 54 4.40 17.98 -9.07
N GLY A 55 5.60 17.79 -9.63
CA GLY A 55 5.90 16.64 -10.46
C GLY A 55 5.74 15.30 -9.71
N ALA A 56 6.20 15.26 -8.46
CA ALA A 56 6.00 14.10 -7.59
C ALA A 56 4.51 13.79 -7.37
N GLN A 57 3.71 14.83 -7.09
CA GLN A 57 2.26 14.70 -6.89
C GLN A 57 1.58 14.13 -8.13
N ASP A 58 1.89 14.65 -9.31
CA ASP A 58 1.31 14.20 -10.58
C ASP A 58 1.66 12.74 -10.88
N GLU A 59 2.93 12.35 -10.67
CA GLU A 59 3.35 10.95 -10.85
C GLU A 59 2.63 9.99 -9.92
N PHE A 60 2.48 10.34 -8.64
CA PHE A 60 1.74 9.50 -7.70
C PHE A 60 0.25 9.42 -8.04
N LEU A 61 -0.35 10.53 -8.50
CA LEU A 61 -1.75 10.55 -8.91
C LEU A 61 -1.98 9.64 -10.12
N LEU A 62 -1.13 9.71 -11.13
CA LEU A 62 -1.19 8.84 -12.31
C LEU A 62 -0.95 7.37 -11.94
N ALA A 63 0.04 7.08 -11.09
CA ALA A 63 0.35 5.73 -10.66
C ALA A 63 -0.80 5.11 -9.84
N ALA A 64 -1.40 5.89 -8.94
CA ALA A 64 -2.58 5.48 -8.19
C ALA A 64 -3.78 5.22 -9.11
N THR A 65 -3.97 6.07 -10.13
CA THR A 65 -5.03 5.92 -11.14
C THR A 65 -4.88 4.61 -11.90
N ALA A 66 -3.68 4.35 -12.45
CA ALA A 66 -3.37 3.09 -13.14
C ALA A 66 -3.59 1.85 -12.25
N GLN A 67 -3.20 1.95 -10.97
CA GLN A 67 -3.40 0.87 -10.01
C GLN A 67 -4.88 0.62 -9.70
N ASN A 68 -5.69 1.67 -9.56
CA ASN A 68 -7.13 1.58 -9.35
C ASN A 68 -7.82 0.96 -10.56
N LEU A 69 -7.50 1.42 -11.77
CA LEU A 69 -7.99 0.84 -13.01
C LEU A 69 -7.67 -0.65 -13.11
N ARG A 70 -6.43 -1.05 -12.80
CA ARG A 70 -6.04 -2.46 -12.77
C ARG A 70 -6.83 -3.29 -11.75
N ARG A 71 -7.14 -2.72 -10.59
CA ARG A 71 -7.99 -3.38 -9.58
C ARG A 71 -9.43 -3.53 -10.05
N MET A 72 -9.98 -2.51 -10.71
CA MET A 72 -11.32 -2.56 -11.31
C MET A 72 -11.39 -3.62 -12.41
N ALA A 73 -10.44 -3.62 -13.35
CA ALA A 73 -10.37 -4.63 -14.41
C ALA A 73 -10.37 -6.04 -13.83
N LYS A 74 -9.59 -6.31 -12.77
CA LYS A 74 -9.59 -7.61 -12.08
C LYS A 74 -10.89 -7.99 -11.39
N ARG A 75 -11.71 -7.02 -10.99
CA ARG A 75 -12.99 -7.26 -10.30
C ARG A 75 -14.16 -7.37 -11.26
N LEU A 76 -14.10 -6.64 -12.37
CA LEU A 76 -15.20 -6.49 -13.31
C LEU A 76 -15.05 -7.38 -14.55
N MET A 77 -13.82 -7.79 -14.89
CA MET A 77 -13.60 -8.73 -15.99
C MET A 77 -13.65 -10.16 -15.46
N PRO A 78 -14.47 -11.03 -16.07
CA PRO A 78 -14.39 -12.46 -15.83
C PRO A 78 -13.01 -12.97 -16.25
N PHE A 79 -12.37 -13.77 -15.39
CA PHE A 79 -11.06 -14.37 -15.69
C PHE A 79 -11.18 -15.89 -15.55
N GLY A 80 -11.20 -16.60 -16.68
CA GLY A 80 -11.32 -18.06 -16.74
C GLY A 80 -12.74 -18.58 -16.48
N GLU A 81 -13.12 -19.65 -17.18
CA GLU A 81 -14.46 -20.29 -17.30
C GLU A 81 -15.64 -19.37 -17.70
N ASP A 82 -15.81 -18.21 -17.05
CA ASP A 82 -16.89 -17.26 -17.29
C ASP A 82 -16.83 -16.57 -18.68
N MET A 83 -15.65 -16.50 -19.30
CA MET A 83 -15.50 -15.97 -20.68
C MET A 83 -16.12 -16.90 -21.73
N ASN A 84 -16.16 -18.21 -21.49
CA ASN A 84 -16.83 -19.17 -22.39
C ASN A 84 -18.36 -19.11 -22.23
N ALA A 85 -18.86 -18.73 -21.04
CA ALA A 85 -20.29 -18.56 -20.78
C ALA A 85 -20.87 -17.26 -21.38
N ILE A 86 -20.04 -16.24 -21.61
CA ILE A 86 -20.46 -14.98 -22.27
C ILE A 86 -20.44 -15.09 -23.80
N ALA A 87 -19.69 -16.06 -24.34
CA ALA A 87 -19.56 -16.30 -25.78
C ALA A 87 -20.54 -17.36 -26.34
N ALA A 88 -21.36 -17.98 -25.48
CA ALA A 88 -22.44 -18.90 -25.84
C ALA A 88 -23.78 -18.17 -25.84
#